data_AF-A0A6C8GST0-F1
#
_entry.id   AF-A0A6C8GST0-F1
#
_cell.length_a   1.000
_cell.length_b   1.000
_cell.length_c   1.000
_cell.angle_alpha   90.00
_cell.angle_beta   90.00
_cell.angle_gamma   90.00
#
_symmetry.space_group_name_H-M   'P 1'
#
loop_
_entity.id
_entity.type
_entity.pdbx_description
1 polymer ?
#
loop_
_entity_poly.entity_id
_entity_poly.type
_entity_poly.pdbx_seq_one_letter_code
_entity_poly.pdbx_strand_id
1 'polypeptide(L)'
;MLLDPYGTAPSAYAGVWSLEPAEIMVTVQDAAKTAMPIEHLYTLTAGANLLPVLGLVAETENRIVFSQADTPLAVYTLTTQPLPPVDSAEVVLGFPIINVTQPATDADKMAPGFYFITHFDRYNYALDQNGLVRWYVTQDYPSYNFVRIDNGHFLTTSEAKNTYLDMYEFDMMGRLHTFYNLDNQFHHSIWPWDSNTIVAPSEYTSGRPDDLKTNEDGVSVVDLTTGLETAYYDMAKVLDTTRVSRPSGTAPGEDPTVKDWLHINQSYVNETNQLLIASGRHQSAVFGVDLQTQALRFILSTHEDWDDAYQPYLLTPVDSDGVALYDFSKQEDIDAADRDFWTWGQHNVVEIANNTPGIVEFMVFDNGNYRSRDDSKSLLPPDNYSRIVHFVVNMNEMTVMRPFEYGKELGARGYSSCVSAKAIQQNGNIVVHFADCTFDENGRAISCQPGESDIIDPQAGSEAMGLLILQEIAPTEKTVLFEATMTSGYYKNAETNGEGYRYDITSFRVYKMDLYA
;
A
#
# COMPACT_ATOMS: atom_id res chain seq x y z
N MET A 1 7.02 29.23 -19.56
CA MET A 1 6.94 28.02 -18.70
C MET A 1 8.18 27.94 -17.85
N LEU A 2 8.05 27.37 -16.66
CA LEU A 2 9.17 27.04 -15.80
C LEU A 2 9.13 25.53 -15.54
N LEU A 3 10.13 24.81 -16.05
CA LEU A 3 10.31 23.38 -15.79
C LEU A 3 10.96 23.19 -14.43
N ASP A 4 10.52 22.17 -13.71
CA ASP A 4 10.95 21.75 -12.38
C ASP A 4 11.11 22.94 -11.41
N PRO A 5 10.00 23.64 -11.11
CA PRO A 5 10.04 24.89 -10.34
C PRO A 5 10.59 24.72 -8.91
N TYR A 6 10.59 23.51 -8.36
CA TYR A 6 11.02 23.21 -7.00
C TYR A 6 12.26 22.31 -6.91
N GLY A 7 12.74 21.75 -8.02
CA GLY A 7 13.89 20.84 -8.06
C GLY A 7 13.58 19.42 -7.57
N THR A 8 12.30 19.10 -7.41
CA THR A 8 11.83 17.91 -6.66
C THR A 8 10.91 17.00 -7.46
N ALA A 9 10.34 17.48 -8.56
CA ALA A 9 9.47 16.68 -9.44
C ALA A 9 9.55 17.20 -10.89
N PRO A 10 9.59 16.32 -11.91
CA PRO A 10 9.69 16.70 -13.32
C PRO A 10 8.33 17.21 -13.85
N SER A 11 7.92 18.36 -13.34
CA SER A 11 6.67 19.08 -13.64
C SER A 11 6.98 20.48 -14.14
N ALA A 12 6.03 21.19 -14.75
CA ALA A 12 6.24 22.57 -15.17
C ALA A 12 5.06 23.48 -14.81
N TYR A 13 5.34 24.77 -14.60
CA TYR A 13 4.29 25.78 -14.54
C TYR A 13 4.19 26.55 -15.86
N ALA A 14 2.96 26.78 -16.30
CA ALA A 14 2.62 27.70 -17.37
C ALA A 14 1.87 28.92 -16.80
N GLY A 15 2.46 30.11 -16.94
CA GLY A 15 1.76 31.37 -16.69
C GLY A 15 0.93 31.75 -17.90
N VAL A 16 -0.39 31.91 -17.72
CA VAL A 16 -1.34 32.24 -18.79
C VAL A 16 -2.11 33.50 -18.40
N TRP A 17 -2.08 34.51 -19.27
CA TRP A 17 -2.93 35.69 -19.12
C TRP A 17 -4.21 35.53 -19.93
N SER A 18 -5.37 35.65 -19.29
CA SER A 18 -6.67 35.63 -19.97
C SER A 18 -7.36 36.99 -19.87
N LEU A 19 -7.98 37.45 -20.95
CA LEU A 19 -8.76 38.70 -20.94
C LEU A 19 -10.14 38.53 -20.31
N GLU A 20 -10.69 37.33 -20.40
CA GLU A 20 -12.00 36.94 -19.89
C GLU A 20 -11.96 35.51 -19.35
N PRO A 21 -12.94 35.06 -18.55
CA PRO A 21 -13.05 33.65 -18.20
C PRO A 21 -13.14 32.78 -19.46
N ALA A 22 -12.32 31.74 -19.54
CA ALA A 22 -12.24 30.87 -20.70
C ALA A 22 -11.83 29.46 -20.28
N GLU A 23 -12.22 28.47 -21.07
CA GLU A 23 -11.72 27.11 -20.93
C GLU A 23 -10.59 26.88 -21.94
N ILE A 24 -9.48 26.32 -21.47
CA ILE A 24 -8.38 25.90 -22.34
C ILE A 24 -8.05 24.44 -22.07
N MET A 25 -7.83 23.67 -23.14
CA MET A 25 -7.29 22.33 -23.04
C MET A 25 -5.77 22.40 -23.12
N VAL A 26 -5.09 21.73 -22.19
CA VAL A 26 -3.63 21.56 -22.21
C VAL A 26 -3.33 20.10 -22.51
N THR A 27 -2.69 19.85 -23.65
CA THR A 27 -2.25 18.52 -24.09
C THR A 27 -0.74 18.40 -23.94
N VAL A 28 -0.27 17.41 -23.20
CA VAL A 28 1.15 17.05 -23.00
C VAL A 28 1.45 15.75 -23.73
N GLN A 29 2.40 15.78 -24.66
CA GLN A 29 2.86 14.60 -25.39
C GLN A 29 4.33 14.72 -25.76
N ASP A 30 5.09 13.64 -25.76
CA ASP A 30 6.46 13.66 -26.30
C ASP A 30 6.45 13.90 -27.83
N ALA A 31 7.47 14.57 -28.35
CA ALA A 31 7.56 14.94 -29.75
C ALA A 31 7.55 13.73 -30.70
N ALA A 32 8.07 12.59 -30.22
CA ALA A 32 8.07 11.32 -30.94
C ALA A 32 6.72 10.58 -30.86
N LYS A 33 5.80 11.04 -30.01
CA LYS A 33 4.46 10.45 -29.77
C LYS A 33 4.53 8.98 -29.34
N THR A 34 5.52 8.66 -28.51
CA THR A 34 5.71 7.34 -27.93
C THR A 34 4.79 7.11 -26.73
N ALA A 35 4.45 8.18 -26.01
CA ALA A 35 3.53 8.14 -24.88
C ALA A 35 2.12 8.59 -25.30
N MET A 36 1.14 8.11 -24.54
CA MET A 36 -0.21 8.62 -24.66
C MET A 36 -0.27 10.10 -24.27
N PRO A 37 -1.01 10.92 -25.04
CA PRO A 37 -1.20 12.32 -24.70
C PRO A 37 -1.95 12.41 -23.36
N ILE A 38 -1.56 13.39 -22.55
CA ILE A 38 -2.26 13.74 -21.32
C ILE A 38 -2.98 15.05 -21.57
N GLU A 39 -4.26 15.05 -21.31
CA GLU A 39 -5.14 16.19 -21.56
C GLU A 39 -5.75 16.65 -20.24
N HIS A 40 -5.72 17.96 -19.99
CA HIS A 40 -6.38 18.55 -18.85
C HIS A 40 -7.06 19.86 -19.24
N LEU A 41 -8.33 19.99 -18.87
CA LEU A 41 -9.15 21.16 -19.12
C LEU A 41 -9.01 22.13 -17.95
N TYR A 42 -8.45 23.30 -18.21
CA TYR A 42 -8.36 24.38 -17.24
C TYR A 42 -9.48 25.39 -17.44
N THR A 43 -10.13 25.80 -16.35
CA THR A 43 -10.95 27.01 -16.32
C THR A 43 -10.07 28.20 -15.92
N LEU A 44 -9.87 29.12 -16.85
CA LEU A 44 -9.13 30.36 -16.61
C LEU A 44 -10.04 31.42 -16.01
N THR A 45 -9.47 32.22 -15.14
CA THR A 45 -10.04 33.50 -14.69
C THR A 45 -9.46 34.66 -15.49
N ALA A 46 -10.18 35.79 -15.54
CA ALA A 46 -9.62 37.01 -16.13
C ALA A 46 -8.39 37.48 -15.33
N GLY A 47 -7.30 37.80 -16.03
CA GLY A 47 -6.01 38.15 -15.45
C GLY A 47 -5.00 37.01 -15.53
N ALA A 48 -4.13 36.92 -14.52
CA ALA A 48 -3.04 35.95 -14.46
C ALA A 48 -3.50 34.61 -13.88
N ASN A 49 -3.20 33.53 -14.58
CA ASN A 49 -3.44 32.15 -14.16
C ASN A 49 -2.10 31.40 -14.16
N LEU A 50 -1.90 30.53 -13.16
CA LEU A 50 -0.74 29.65 -13.08
C LEU A 50 -1.22 28.21 -13.20
N LEU A 51 -0.84 27.55 -14.28
CA LEU A 51 -1.34 26.21 -14.62
C LEU A 51 -0.23 25.18 -14.40
N PRO A 52 -0.47 24.12 -13.60
CA PRO A 52 0.37 22.94 -13.59
C PRO A 52 0.47 22.29 -14.97
N VAL A 53 1.62 21.73 -15.28
CA VAL A 53 1.85 20.91 -16.47
C VAL A 53 2.55 19.65 -15.97
N LEU A 54 1.77 18.58 -15.86
CA LEU A 54 2.16 17.29 -15.33
C LEU A 54 2.23 16.26 -16.47
N GLY A 55 2.86 15.11 -16.18
CA GLY A 55 2.83 14.00 -17.12
C GLY A 55 3.89 14.06 -18.22
N LEU A 56 4.98 14.81 -18.00
CA LEU A 56 6.11 14.87 -18.92
C LEU A 56 6.79 13.49 -19.00
N VAL A 57 7.34 13.17 -20.17
CA VAL A 57 8.15 11.98 -20.41
C VAL A 57 9.62 12.33 -20.18
N ALA A 58 10.40 11.46 -19.55
CA ALA A 58 11.83 11.68 -19.30
C ALA A 58 12.70 11.57 -20.57
N GLU A 59 13.90 12.16 -20.52
CA GLU A 59 14.93 12.12 -21.59
C GLU A 59 14.42 12.46 -23.00
N THR A 60 13.46 13.37 -23.10
CA THR A 60 12.88 13.68 -24.41
C THR A 60 12.38 15.10 -24.51
N GLU A 61 12.09 15.49 -25.74
CA GLU A 61 11.40 16.71 -26.06
C GLU A 61 9.89 16.50 -25.83
N ASN A 62 9.32 17.16 -24.84
CA ASN A 62 7.88 17.19 -24.59
C ASN A 62 7.26 18.38 -25.31
N ARG A 63 6.18 18.15 -26.03
CA ARG A 63 5.36 19.14 -26.72
C ARG A 63 4.07 19.39 -25.93
N ILE A 64 3.87 20.63 -25.52
CA ILE A 64 2.73 21.08 -24.73
C ILE A 64 1.89 22.02 -25.58
N VAL A 65 0.64 21.64 -25.85
CA VAL A 65 -0.30 22.39 -26.69
C VAL A 65 -1.40 22.97 -25.83
N PHE A 66 -1.62 24.28 -25.96
CA PHE A 66 -2.76 24.98 -25.37
C PHE A 66 -3.77 25.20 -26.49
N SER A 67 -4.99 24.73 -26.35
CA SER A 67 -6.04 24.90 -27.34
C SER A 67 -7.35 25.38 -26.72
N GLN A 68 -8.16 26.05 -27.54
CA GLN A 68 -9.53 26.43 -27.22
C GLN A 68 -10.41 25.97 -28.38
N ALA A 69 -11.43 25.15 -28.11
CA ALA A 69 -12.27 24.54 -29.13
C ALA A 69 -11.46 23.95 -30.31
N ASP A 70 -10.50 23.07 -29.97
CA ASP A 70 -9.55 22.41 -30.89
C ASP A 70 -8.61 23.33 -31.69
N THR A 71 -8.68 24.65 -31.49
CA THR A 71 -7.78 25.60 -32.14
C THR A 71 -6.55 25.81 -31.26
N PRO A 72 -5.33 25.46 -31.72
CA PRO A 72 -4.11 25.70 -30.96
C PRO A 72 -3.87 27.20 -30.78
N LEU A 73 -3.77 27.64 -29.52
CA LEU A 73 -3.44 29.01 -29.12
C LEU A 73 -1.93 29.18 -28.95
N ALA A 74 -1.26 28.17 -28.38
CA ALA A 74 0.17 28.16 -28.15
C ALA A 74 0.72 26.72 -28.15
N VAL A 75 1.99 26.59 -28.55
CA VAL A 75 2.73 25.33 -28.50
C VAL A 75 4.09 25.62 -27.88
N TYR A 76 4.46 24.84 -26.87
CA TYR A 76 5.74 24.92 -26.22
C TYR A 76 6.44 23.57 -26.27
N THR A 77 7.76 23.64 -26.16
CA THR A 77 8.63 22.48 -26.09
C THR A 77 9.43 22.55 -24.78
N LEU A 78 9.46 21.45 -24.03
CA LEU A 78 10.28 21.29 -22.82
C LEU A 78 11.12 20.02 -22.92
N THR A 79 12.44 20.15 -22.78
CA THR A 79 13.35 18.99 -22.72
C THR A 79 13.56 18.58 -21.27
N THR A 80 13.26 17.32 -20.95
CA THR A 80 13.42 16.73 -19.62
C THR A 80 14.75 15.97 -19.50
N GLN A 81 15.19 15.76 -18.25
CA GLN A 81 16.35 14.92 -17.94
C GLN A 81 15.96 13.43 -17.95
N PRO A 82 16.95 12.51 -18.02
CA PRO A 82 16.72 11.09 -17.78
C PRO A 82 16.10 10.81 -16.41
N LEU A 83 15.48 9.64 -16.27
CA LEU A 83 15.08 9.12 -14.96
C LEU A 83 16.29 8.94 -14.05
N PRO A 84 16.10 8.95 -12.72
CA PRO A 84 17.16 8.61 -11.77
C PRO A 84 17.78 7.23 -12.07
N PRO A 85 19.06 7.01 -11.72
CA PRO A 85 19.72 5.72 -11.90
C PRO A 85 18.97 4.57 -11.21
N VAL A 86 19.02 3.40 -11.83
CA VAL A 86 18.51 2.17 -11.22
C VAL A 86 19.47 1.60 -10.19
N ASP A 87 18.97 0.67 -9.37
CA ASP A 87 19.80 -0.10 -8.43
C ASP A 87 21.01 -0.75 -9.13
N SER A 88 22.16 -0.70 -8.45
CA SER A 88 23.39 -1.37 -8.87
C SER A 88 24.30 -1.64 -7.67
N ALA A 89 25.52 -2.13 -7.90
CA ALA A 89 26.53 -2.23 -6.84
C ALA A 89 26.92 -0.86 -6.24
N GLU A 90 26.72 0.24 -6.98
CA GLU A 90 27.07 1.61 -6.56
C GLU A 90 25.84 2.46 -6.19
N VAL A 91 24.63 2.01 -6.56
CA VAL A 91 23.37 2.72 -6.33
C VAL A 91 22.45 1.85 -5.49
N VAL A 92 22.11 2.33 -4.30
CA VAL A 92 21.23 1.67 -3.34
C VAL A 92 19.95 2.48 -3.22
N LEU A 93 18.79 1.81 -3.20
CA LEU A 93 17.46 2.45 -3.19
C LEU A 93 17.20 3.35 -4.42
N GLY A 94 17.80 3.01 -5.56
CA GLY A 94 17.57 3.64 -6.85
C GLY A 94 16.20 3.36 -7.45
N PHE A 95 15.99 3.85 -8.67
CA PHE A 95 14.75 3.63 -9.41
C PHE A 95 14.61 2.13 -9.80
N PRO A 96 13.41 1.54 -9.79
CA PRO A 96 13.24 0.16 -10.25
C PRO A 96 13.43 0.03 -11.77
N ILE A 97 13.84 -1.14 -12.23
CA ILE A 97 13.71 -1.54 -13.64
C ILE A 97 12.26 -1.93 -13.86
N ILE A 98 11.58 -1.26 -14.79
CA ILE A 98 10.17 -1.47 -15.09
C ILE A 98 10.03 -2.22 -16.42
N ASN A 99 9.27 -3.29 -16.43
CA ASN A 99 9.00 -4.07 -17.64
C ASN A 99 7.51 -4.41 -17.74
N VAL A 100 6.87 -4.05 -18.85
CA VAL A 100 5.48 -4.44 -19.13
C VAL A 100 5.45 -5.86 -19.67
N THR A 101 4.87 -6.77 -18.91
CA THR A 101 4.71 -8.18 -19.28
C THR A 101 3.35 -8.44 -19.94
N GLN A 102 2.36 -7.60 -19.65
CA GLN A 102 1.07 -7.60 -20.33
C GLN A 102 0.58 -6.17 -20.58
N PRO A 103 0.59 -5.69 -21.83
CA PRO A 103 0.11 -4.35 -22.13
C PRO A 103 -1.42 -4.25 -22.02
N ALA A 104 -1.92 -3.06 -21.72
CA ALA A 104 -3.33 -2.75 -21.87
C ALA A 104 -3.72 -2.82 -23.34
N THR A 105 -4.70 -3.66 -23.68
CA THR A 105 -5.15 -3.88 -25.06
C THR A 105 -6.51 -3.25 -25.37
N ASP A 106 -7.28 -2.94 -24.34
CA ASP A 106 -8.62 -2.36 -24.42
C ASP A 106 -8.75 -1.25 -23.38
N ALA A 107 -8.52 -0.01 -23.82
CA ALA A 107 -8.49 1.16 -22.94
C ALA A 107 -9.84 1.41 -22.24
N ASP A 108 -10.95 1.01 -22.86
CA ASP A 108 -12.30 1.21 -22.31
C ASP A 108 -12.58 0.32 -21.09
N LYS A 109 -11.79 -0.75 -20.91
CA LYS A 109 -11.85 -1.64 -19.74
C LYS A 109 -10.95 -1.20 -18.61
N MET A 110 -9.99 -0.33 -18.86
CA MET A 110 -9.06 0.16 -17.85
C MET A 110 -9.76 1.18 -16.96
N ALA A 111 -9.45 1.18 -15.67
CA ALA A 111 -9.76 2.31 -14.81
C ALA A 111 -8.99 3.55 -15.31
N PRO A 112 -9.53 4.77 -15.15
CA PRO A 112 -8.81 5.99 -15.49
C PRO A 112 -7.58 6.21 -14.59
N GLY A 113 -6.69 7.10 -15.00
CA GLY A 113 -5.54 7.52 -14.20
C GLY A 113 -4.26 6.71 -14.39
N PHE A 114 -3.32 6.90 -13.47
CA PHE A 114 -1.94 6.42 -13.50
C PHE A 114 -1.65 5.57 -12.28
N TYR A 115 -0.78 4.57 -12.41
CA TYR A 115 -0.38 3.69 -11.30
C TYR A 115 0.66 4.38 -10.43
N PHE A 116 0.25 4.90 -9.28
CA PHE A 116 1.15 5.46 -8.27
C PHE A 116 1.68 4.36 -7.37
N ILE A 117 3.00 4.30 -7.23
CA ILE A 117 3.70 3.25 -6.52
C ILE A 117 4.73 3.88 -5.58
N THR A 118 4.78 3.36 -4.37
CA THR A 118 5.71 3.77 -3.31
C THR A 118 6.49 2.57 -2.84
N HIS A 119 7.80 2.57 -3.09
CA HIS A 119 8.70 1.59 -2.47
C HIS A 119 9.35 2.20 -1.22
N PHE A 120 9.69 1.34 -0.26
CA PHE A 120 10.30 1.73 1.01
C PHE A 120 11.58 2.56 0.79
N ASP A 121 11.59 3.80 1.27
CA ASP A 121 12.70 4.77 1.16
C ASP A 121 13.29 4.99 -0.26
N ARG A 122 12.51 4.71 -1.32
CA ARG A 122 12.83 5.03 -2.72
C ARG A 122 12.04 6.22 -3.26
N TYR A 123 11.96 6.35 -4.58
CA TYR A 123 11.12 7.34 -5.24
C TYR A 123 9.63 6.97 -5.13
N ASN A 124 8.76 7.93 -4.86
CA ASN A 124 7.34 7.82 -5.20
C ASN A 124 7.19 8.19 -6.69
N TYR A 125 6.50 7.37 -7.49
CA TYR A 125 6.35 7.61 -8.92
C TYR A 125 5.01 7.12 -9.47
N ALA A 126 4.65 7.58 -10.66
CA ALA A 126 3.43 7.20 -11.37
C ALA A 126 3.72 6.70 -12.79
N LEU A 127 3.07 5.59 -13.15
CA LEU A 127 3.16 4.97 -14.48
C LEU A 127 1.86 5.12 -15.27
N ASP A 128 1.98 5.30 -16.58
CA ASP A 128 0.84 5.10 -17.47
C ASP A 128 0.64 3.62 -17.83
N GLN A 129 -0.42 3.34 -18.59
CA GLN A 129 -0.79 1.99 -19.04
C GLN A 129 0.14 1.36 -20.09
N ASN A 130 1.19 2.08 -20.49
CA ASN A 130 2.30 1.55 -21.30
C ASN A 130 3.56 1.32 -20.45
N GLY A 131 3.48 1.49 -19.12
CA GLY A 131 4.60 1.35 -18.20
C GLY A 131 5.60 2.52 -18.26
N LEU A 132 5.23 3.65 -18.87
CA LEU A 132 6.09 4.84 -18.90
C LEU A 132 5.92 5.64 -17.62
N VAL A 133 7.02 6.08 -17.02
CA VAL A 133 7.01 7.01 -15.89
C VAL A 133 6.55 8.39 -16.35
N ARG A 134 5.46 8.88 -15.76
CA ARG A 134 4.85 10.18 -16.07
C ARG A 134 4.98 11.19 -14.94
N TRP A 135 5.42 10.72 -13.77
CA TRP A 135 5.68 11.56 -12.61
C TRP A 135 6.57 10.81 -11.62
N TYR A 136 7.42 11.54 -10.90
CA TYR A 136 8.07 11.06 -9.68
C TYR A 136 8.43 12.25 -8.80
N VAL A 137 8.74 11.99 -7.53
CA VAL A 137 9.31 12.98 -6.60
C VAL A 137 10.65 12.49 -6.06
N THR A 138 11.57 13.40 -5.75
CA THR A 138 12.89 13.05 -5.16
C THR A 138 12.74 12.33 -3.81
N GLN A 139 13.76 11.56 -3.43
CA GLN A 139 13.85 10.86 -2.14
C GLN A 139 14.02 11.81 -0.93
N ASP A 140 14.05 13.13 -1.17
CA ASP A 140 13.90 14.11 -0.09
C ASP A 140 12.54 13.98 0.59
N TYR A 141 11.52 13.58 -0.18
CA TYR A 141 10.20 13.26 0.33
C TYR A 141 10.14 11.81 0.83
N PRO A 142 9.51 11.58 1.99
CA PRO A 142 9.34 10.23 2.51
C PRO A 142 8.57 9.32 1.54
N SER A 143 8.91 8.03 1.53
CA SER A 143 8.27 7.02 0.69
C SER A 143 7.98 5.76 1.52
N TYR A 144 6.95 5.85 2.33
CA TYR A 144 6.45 4.73 3.12
C TYR A 144 4.94 4.83 3.27
N ASN A 145 4.49 5.80 4.07
CA ASN A 145 3.07 6.02 4.35
C ASN A 145 2.47 6.99 3.34
N PHE A 146 2.33 6.59 2.08
CA PHE A 146 1.88 7.50 1.02
C PHE A 146 0.36 7.47 0.84
N VAL A 147 -0.31 8.62 0.95
CA VAL A 147 -1.74 8.76 0.64
C VAL A 147 -2.06 10.14 0.07
N ARG A 148 -2.98 10.20 -0.89
CA ARG A 148 -3.53 11.48 -1.39
C ARG A 148 -4.78 11.85 -0.60
N ILE A 149 -4.87 13.10 -0.19
CA ILE A 149 -6.02 13.66 0.53
C ILE A 149 -6.87 14.54 -0.40
N ASP A 150 -8.08 14.90 0.04
CA ASP A 150 -9.12 15.56 -0.77
C ASP A 150 -8.70 16.88 -1.42
N ASN A 151 -7.71 17.57 -0.88
CA ASN A 151 -7.17 18.81 -1.46
C ASN A 151 -6.16 18.56 -2.60
N GLY A 152 -5.94 17.30 -2.98
CA GLY A 152 -5.02 16.88 -4.04
C GLY A 152 -3.57 16.71 -3.57
N HIS A 153 -3.23 17.07 -2.34
CA HIS A 153 -1.89 16.87 -1.76
C HIS A 153 -1.69 15.43 -1.31
N PHE A 154 -0.43 15.07 -1.10
CA PHE A 154 -0.01 13.82 -0.48
C PHE A 154 0.45 14.04 0.94
N LEU A 155 0.05 13.15 1.83
CA LEU A 155 0.67 12.96 3.14
C LEU A 155 1.64 11.79 3.06
N THR A 156 2.82 11.95 3.66
CA THR A 156 3.82 10.88 3.73
C THR A 156 4.75 10.98 4.94
N THR A 157 5.15 9.83 5.49
CA THR A 157 6.23 9.66 6.48
C THR A 157 7.13 8.51 6.01
N SER A 158 8.30 8.32 6.63
CA SER A 158 9.11 7.10 6.48
C SER A 158 10.13 6.96 7.63
N GLU A 159 10.75 5.79 7.74
CA GLU A 159 11.71 5.50 8.81
C GLU A 159 12.93 6.43 8.72
N ALA A 160 13.44 6.63 7.51
CA ALA A 160 14.57 7.51 7.25
C ALA A 160 14.34 8.99 7.62
N LYS A 161 13.08 9.38 7.93
CA LYS A 161 12.69 10.76 8.23
C LYS A 161 12.31 10.84 9.71
N ASN A 162 13.35 11.02 10.53
CA ASN A 162 13.25 11.14 11.98
C ASN A 162 12.48 9.97 12.62
N THR A 163 12.73 8.74 12.14
CA THR A 163 12.06 7.52 12.61
C THR A 163 10.55 7.69 12.63
N TYR A 164 9.98 8.02 11.47
CA TYR A 164 8.53 8.22 11.26
C TYR A 164 7.89 9.44 11.93
N LEU A 165 8.64 10.28 12.65
CA LEU A 165 8.08 11.44 13.36
C LEU A 165 7.82 12.66 12.48
N ASP A 166 8.36 12.66 11.26
CA ASP A 166 8.21 13.77 10.34
C ASP A 166 7.20 13.41 9.23
N MET A 167 6.02 14.03 9.27
CA MET A 167 5.01 13.90 8.21
C MET A 167 5.02 15.11 7.28
N TYR A 168 5.09 14.83 5.99
CA TYR A 168 5.20 15.80 4.91
C TYR A 168 3.86 15.89 4.19
N GLU A 169 3.40 17.11 3.93
CA GLU A 169 2.28 17.39 3.01
C GLU A 169 2.80 18.11 1.76
N PHE A 170 2.65 17.51 0.58
CA PHE A 170 3.17 18.08 -0.66
C PHE A 170 2.27 17.81 -1.87
N ASP A 171 2.38 18.63 -2.91
CA ASP A 171 1.56 18.49 -4.12
C ASP A 171 2.26 17.76 -5.28
N MET A 172 1.50 17.50 -6.35
CA MET A 172 2.00 16.91 -7.60
C MET A 172 3.11 17.72 -8.29
N MET A 173 3.30 18.99 -7.94
CA MET A 173 4.40 19.81 -8.45
C MET A 173 5.70 19.58 -7.66
N GLY A 174 5.67 18.79 -6.58
CA GLY A 174 6.79 18.57 -5.68
C GLY A 174 6.99 19.73 -4.69
N ARG A 175 5.95 20.54 -4.44
CA ARG A 175 5.98 21.62 -3.46
C ARG A 175 5.59 21.10 -2.07
N LEU A 176 6.47 21.25 -1.09
CA LEU A 176 6.13 21.06 0.32
C LEU A 176 5.22 22.21 0.79
N HIS A 177 4.07 21.87 1.35
CA HIS A 177 3.10 22.82 1.92
C HIS A 177 3.19 22.86 3.43
N THR A 178 3.18 21.69 4.05
CA THR A 178 3.13 21.55 5.52
C THR A 178 4.10 20.48 5.97
N PHE A 179 4.66 20.69 7.16
CA PHE A 179 5.49 19.72 7.86
C PHE A 179 4.93 19.55 9.27
N TYR A 180 4.57 18.32 9.64
CA TYR A 180 4.03 18.00 10.95
C TYR A 180 5.10 17.26 11.75
N ASN A 181 5.38 17.76 12.96
CA ASN A 181 6.18 17.05 13.95
C ASN A 181 5.22 16.21 14.79
N LEU A 182 5.31 14.90 14.66
CA LEU A 182 4.41 13.98 15.34
C LEU A 182 4.92 13.66 16.75
N ASP A 183 3.99 13.48 17.68
CA ASP A 183 4.31 13.02 19.05
C ASP A 183 4.53 11.50 19.12
N ASN A 184 3.87 10.76 18.21
CA ASN A 184 3.93 9.30 18.07
C ASN A 184 4.46 8.95 16.67
N GLN A 185 5.25 7.89 16.58
CA GLN A 185 5.83 7.42 15.32
C GLN A 185 4.72 6.78 14.47
N PHE A 186 4.60 7.12 13.18
CA PHE A 186 3.55 6.58 12.31
C PHE A 186 4.07 5.44 11.43
N HIS A 187 3.53 4.23 11.62
CA HIS A 187 3.99 3.02 10.96
C HIS A 187 3.01 2.60 9.85
N HIS A 188 3.58 2.17 8.72
CA HIS A 188 2.94 1.51 7.59
C HIS A 188 1.82 2.24 6.82
N SER A 189 0.93 3.02 7.45
CA SER A 189 -0.23 3.63 6.81
C SER A 189 -0.63 4.99 7.36
N ILE A 190 -1.21 5.82 6.49
CA ILE A 190 -2.07 6.95 6.85
C ILE A 190 -3.39 6.76 6.12
N TRP A 191 -4.51 6.91 6.83
CA TRP A 191 -5.85 6.80 6.26
C TRP A 191 -6.66 8.08 6.51
N PRO A 192 -7.17 8.74 5.45
CA PRO A 192 -8.10 9.85 5.62
C PRO A 192 -9.42 9.33 6.22
N TRP A 193 -9.79 9.85 7.39
CA TRP A 193 -11.11 9.63 7.96
C TRP A 193 -12.09 10.65 7.40
N ASP A 194 -11.70 11.93 7.38
CA ASP A 194 -12.44 13.00 6.71
C ASP A 194 -11.47 14.01 6.07
N SER A 195 -12.00 15.10 5.53
CA SER A 195 -11.22 16.16 4.86
C SER A 195 -10.05 16.73 5.67
N ASN A 196 -10.11 16.67 7.00
CA ASN A 196 -9.10 17.23 7.90
C ASN A 196 -8.65 16.24 8.98
N THR A 197 -9.19 15.02 9.04
CA THR A 197 -8.84 14.04 10.08
C THR A 197 -8.19 12.81 9.44
N ILE A 198 -7.08 12.37 10.00
CA ILE A 198 -6.41 11.13 9.60
C ILE A 198 -6.30 10.15 10.75
N VAL A 199 -6.18 8.87 10.40
CA VAL A 199 -5.89 7.77 11.31
C VAL A 199 -4.62 7.05 10.84
N ALA A 200 -3.70 6.78 11.75
CA ALA A 200 -2.43 6.13 11.45
C ALA A 200 -2.05 5.12 12.53
N PRO A 201 -1.75 3.86 12.19
CA PRO A 201 -1.02 2.96 13.07
C PRO A 201 0.26 3.64 13.56
N SER A 202 0.55 3.45 14.83
CA SER A 202 1.56 4.25 15.52
C SER A 202 2.09 3.57 16.78
N GLU A 203 3.15 4.14 17.34
CA GLU A 203 3.68 3.76 18.65
C GLU A 203 4.10 4.98 19.48
N TYR A 204 4.20 4.77 20.80
CA TYR A 204 4.65 5.80 21.73
C TYR A 204 6.15 6.09 21.61
N THR A 205 6.50 7.30 21.20
CA THR A 205 7.90 7.73 21.00
C THR A 205 8.69 7.87 22.30
N SER A 206 8.04 8.28 23.39
CA SER A 206 8.69 8.45 24.71
C SER A 206 8.58 7.21 25.59
N GLY A 207 8.29 6.06 25.00
CA GLY A 207 7.92 4.84 25.70
C GLY A 207 6.47 4.86 26.17
N ARG A 208 5.92 3.66 26.35
CA ARG A 208 4.55 3.47 26.79
C ARG A 208 4.34 4.08 28.19
N PRO A 209 3.13 4.59 28.49
CA PRO A 209 2.80 5.10 29.82
C PRO A 209 2.63 3.98 30.87
N ASP A 210 2.54 2.73 30.43
CA ASP A 210 2.59 1.52 31.25
C ASP A 210 3.99 0.89 31.23
N ASP A 211 4.23 -0.07 32.13
CA ASP A 211 5.53 -0.77 32.21
C ASP A 211 5.70 -1.85 31.11
N LEU A 212 4.78 -1.93 30.13
CA LEU A 212 4.89 -2.90 29.04
C LEU A 212 6.03 -2.53 28.10
N LYS A 213 6.65 -3.56 27.53
CA LYS A 213 7.70 -3.45 26.52
C LYS A 213 7.17 -3.98 25.20
N THR A 214 6.30 -3.20 24.59
CA THR A 214 5.66 -3.49 23.29
C THR A 214 5.71 -2.26 22.40
N ASN A 215 5.69 -2.48 21.08
CA ASN A 215 5.66 -1.48 20.02
C ASN A 215 4.64 -1.85 18.94
N GLU A 216 4.43 -0.93 18.00
CA GLU A 216 3.56 -1.06 16.82
C GLU A 216 2.13 -1.56 17.14
N ASP A 217 1.64 -1.20 18.31
CA ASP A 217 0.39 -1.68 18.89
C ASP A 217 -0.59 -0.55 19.24
N GLY A 218 -0.44 0.61 18.59
CA GLY A 218 -1.35 1.74 18.75
C GLY A 218 -1.84 2.35 17.45
N VAL A 219 -2.82 3.23 17.56
CA VAL A 219 -3.38 3.98 16.43
C VAL A 219 -3.68 5.42 16.87
N SER A 220 -3.04 6.38 16.21
CA SER A 220 -3.22 7.81 16.41
C SER A 220 -4.34 8.37 15.52
N VAL A 221 -5.07 9.37 16.03
CA VAL A 221 -6.01 10.19 15.26
C VAL A 221 -5.53 11.64 15.29
N VAL A 222 -5.30 12.24 14.13
CA VAL A 222 -4.75 13.61 14.02
C VAL A 222 -5.69 14.51 13.23
N ASP A 223 -5.89 15.73 13.75
CA ASP A 223 -6.52 16.83 13.03
C ASP A 223 -5.44 17.61 12.25
N LEU A 224 -5.51 17.60 10.92
CA LEU A 224 -4.56 18.23 10.00
C LEU A 224 -4.63 19.76 10.04
N THR A 225 -5.74 20.36 10.47
CA THR A 225 -5.86 21.82 10.57
C THR A 225 -5.04 22.37 11.74
N THR A 226 -5.00 21.62 12.83
CA THR A 226 -4.26 21.99 14.05
C THR A 226 -2.90 21.31 14.14
N GLY A 227 -2.72 20.18 13.43
CA GLY A 227 -1.57 19.29 13.53
C GLY A 227 -1.52 18.48 14.84
N LEU A 228 -2.60 18.47 15.63
CA LEU A 228 -2.62 17.85 16.95
C LEU A 228 -3.24 16.45 16.92
N GLU A 229 -2.65 15.54 17.69
CA GLU A 229 -3.30 14.27 18.02
C GLU A 229 -4.53 14.54 18.91
N THR A 230 -5.68 13.99 18.50
CA THR A 230 -6.98 14.16 19.15
C THR A 230 -7.44 12.91 19.87
N ALA A 231 -6.92 11.73 19.50
CA ALA A 231 -7.16 10.47 20.18
C ALA A 231 -6.02 9.48 19.91
N TYR A 232 -5.85 8.53 20.83
CA TYR A 232 -4.94 7.40 20.70
C TYR A 232 -5.65 6.12 21.17
N TYR A 233 -5.59 5.08 20.34
CA TYR A 233 -6.13 3.75 20.65
C TYR A 233 -4.97 2.80 20.94
N ASP A 234 -4.96 2.24 22.14
CA ASP A 234 -3.86 1.44 22.65
C ASP A 234 -4.26 -0.04 22.69
N MET A 235 -3.80 -0.82 21.71
CA MET A 235 -4.29 -2.19 21.50
C MET A 235 -3.79 -3.18 22.54
N ALA A 236 -2.74 -2.85 23.29
CA ALA A 236 -2.33 -3.63 24.46
C ALA A 236 -3.39 -3.62 25.59
N LYS A 237 -4.36 -2.70 25.55
CA LYS A 237 -5.52 -2.66 26.47
C LYS A 237 -6.75 -3.39 25.91
N VAL A 238 -6.71 -3.77 24.63
CA VAL A 238 -7.85 -4.34 23.89
C VAL A 238 -7.65 -5.83 23.64
N LEU A 239 -6.41 -6.24 23.38
CA LEU A 239 -6.03 -7.58 22.93
C LEU A 239 -4.95 -8.19 23.85
N ASP A 240 -4.72 -9.48 23.69
CA ASP A 240 -3.75 -10.22 24.48
C ASP A 240 -2.34 -10.09 23.91
N THR A 241 -1.50 -9.34 24.62
CA THR A 241 -0.09 -9.15 24.29
C THR A 241 0.74 -10.42 24.49
N THR A 242 0.21 -11.46 25.12
CA THR A 242 0.91 -12.71 25.41
C THR A 242 0.69 -13.80 24.36
N ARG A 243 -0.36 -13.69 23.54
CA ARG A 243 -0.58 -14.58 22.39
C ARG A 243 0.66 -14.61 21.49
N VAL A 244 1.08 -15.82 21.15
CA VAL A 244 2.33 -16.04 20.39
C VAL A 244 2.20 -15.45 18.99
N SER A 245 3.11 -14.54 18.65
CA SER A 245 3.20 -13.92 17.32
C SER A 245 3.49 -14.96 16.25
N ARG A 246 2.76 -14.89 15.14
CA ARG A 246 3.03 -15.64 13.92
C ARG A 246 2.38 -14.94 12.69
N PRO A 247 3.18 -14.41 11.75
CA PRO A 247 4.64 -14.32 11.76
C PRO A 247 5.20 -13.54 12.96
N SER A 248 6.49 -13.67 13.19
CA SER A 248 7.27 -12.99 14.22
C SER A 248 8.42 -12.18 13.61
N GLY A 249 9.32 -11.71 14.47
CA GLY A 249 10.48 -10.90 14.10
C GLY A 249 10.24 -9.42 14.34
N THR A 250 11.33 -8.68 14.41
CA THR A 250 11.35 -7.20 14.43
C THR A 250 12.03 -6.72 13.16
N ALA A 251 11.73 -5.50 12.72
CA ALA A 251 12.48 -4.92 11.61
C ALA A 251 13.98 -4.75 12.00
N PRO A 252 14.92 -4.84 11.05
CA PRO A 252 16.33 -4.61 11.34
C PRO A 252 16.54 -3.21 11.95
N GLY A 253 17.18 -3.13 13.12
CA GLY A 253 17.47 -1.86 13.80
C GLY A 253 16.56 -1.52 14.98
N GLU A 254 15.47 -2.27 15.18
CA GLU A 254 14.61 -2.13 16.35
C GLU A 254 15.23 -2.71 17.64
N ASP A 255 14.74 -2.25 18.79
CA ASP A 255 15.17 -2.75 20.10
C ASP A 255 14.64 -4.19 20.32
N PRO A 256 15.51 -5.21 20.36
CA PRO A 256 15.09 -6.60 20.50
C PRO A 256 14.49 -6.92 21.88
N THR A 257 14.53 -5.98 22.82
CA THR A 257 13.90 -6.10 24.14
C THR A 257 12.45 -5.60 24.16
N VAL A 258 12.01 -4.93 23.10
CA VAL A 258 10.63 -4.49 22.89
C VAL A 258 9.93 -5.51 22.00
N LYS A 259 8.75 -5.96 22.42
CA LYS A 259 8.00 -7.01 21.73
C LYS A 259 7.07 -6.40 20.68
N ASP A 260 7.40 -6.62 19.42
CA ASP A 260 6.50 -6.37 18.30
C ASP A 260 5.48 -7.52 18.19
N TRP A 261 4.45 -7.47 19.00
CA TRP A 261 3.50 -8.57 19.15
C TRP A 261 2.31 -8.48 18.20
N LEU A 262 1.96 -7.27 17.75
CA LEU A 262 0.77 -7.02 16.92
C LEU A 262 1.13 -6.55 15.51
N HIS A 263 2.08 -5.61 15.38
CA HIS A 263 2.54 -5.05 14.12
C HIS A 263 1.37 -4.52 13.29
N ILE A 264 0.71 -3.45 13.76
CA ILE A 264 -0.44 -2.88 13.06
C ILE A 264 0.04 -2.19 11.78
N ASN A 265 -0.37 -2.71 10.64
CA ASN A 265 0.10 -2.22 9.34
C ASN A 265 -0.93 -1.38 8.56
N GLN A 266 -2.17 -1.32 9.04
CA GLN A 266 -3.23 -0.51 8.46
C GLN A 266 -4.37 -0.34 9.47
N SER A 267 -4.96 0.84 9.51
CA SER A 267 -6.24 1.06 10.17
C SER A 267 -7.13 2.00 9.36
N TYR A 268 -8.45 1.88 9.52
CA TYR A 268 -9.44 2.81 8.98
C TYR A 268 -10.66 2.91 9.90
N VAL A 269 -11.46 3.95 9.72
CA VAL A 269 -12.71 4.13 10.47
C VAL A 269 -13.89 3.66 9.63
N ASN A 270 -14.63 2.67 10.13
CA ASN A 270 -15.93 2.31 9.59
C ASN A 270 -17.01 3.16 10.28
N GLU A 271 -17.49 4.19 9.59
CA GLU A 271 -18.45 5.13 10.15
C GLU A 271 -19.83 4.49 10.40
N THR A 272 -20.29 3.62 9.51
CA THR A 272 -21.61 2.95 9.62
C THR A 272 -21.79 2.26 10.96
N ASN A 273 -20.75 1.61 11.48
CA ASN A 273 -20.79 0.87 12.74
C ASN A 273 -20.01 1.53 13.89
N GLN A 274 -19.42 2.71 13.65
CA GLN A 274 -18.60 3.44 14.63
C GLN A 274 -17.43 2.60 15.15
N LEU A 275 -16.67 1.99 14.23
CA LEU A 275 -15.52 1.14 14.56
C LEU A 275 -14.22 1.68 13.99
N LEU A 276 -13.15 1.54 14.77
CA LEU A 276 -11.79 1.50 14.25
C LEU A 276 -11.49 0.05 13.84
N ILE A 277 -11.20 -0.17 12.56
CA ILE A 277 -10.78 -1.47 12.03
C ILE A 277 -9.27 -1.46 11.86
N ALA A 278 -8.60 -2.49 12.37
CA ALA A 278 -7.14 -2.60 12.32
C ALA A 278 -6.69 -3.98 11.83
N SER A 279 -5.55 -4.01 11.13
CA SER A 279 -4.88 -5.23 10.69
C SER A 279 -3.57 -5.42 11.47
N GLY A 280 -3.52 -6.44 12.31
CA GLY A 280 -2.33 -6.85 13.04
C GLY A 280 -1.62 -8.00 12.33
N ARG A 281 -0.43 -7.74 11.78
CA ARG A 281 0.35 -8.72 11.02
C ARG A 281 0.74 -9.92 11.89
N HIS A 282 1.30 -9.65 13.07
CA HIS A 282 1.89 -10.69 13.93
C HIS A 282 0.87 -11.54 14.66
N GLN A 283 -0.37 -11.08 14.76
CA GLN A 283 -1.48 -11.90 15.25
C GLN A 283 -2.27 -12.58 14.13
N SER A 284 -1.90 -12.34 12.86
CA SER A 284 -2.64 -12.79 11.68
C SER A 284 -4.14 -12.51 11.86
N ALA A 285 -4.46 -11.26 12.22
CA ALA A 285 -5.78 -10.87 12.68
C ALA A 285 -6.22 -9.52 12.13
N VAL A 286 -7.47 -9.45 11.66
CA VAL A 286 -8.20 -8.19 11.46
C VAL A 286 -9.28 -8.09 12.53
N PHE A 287 -9.37 -6.96 13.21
CA PHE A 287 -10.30 -6.79 14.33
C PHE A 287 -10.93 -5.40 14.31
N GLY A 288 -12.09 -5.28 14.97
CA GLY A 288 -12.82 -4.03 15.11
C GLY A 288 -12.93 -3.61 16.56
N VAL A 289 -12.71 -2.32 16.82
CA VAL A 289 -12.79 -1.69 18.13
C VAL A 289 -13.80 -0.56 18.08
N ASP A 290 -14.68 -0.47 19.08
CA ASP A 290 -15.65 0.61 19.19
C ASP A 290 -14.96 1.97 19.39
N LEU A 291 -15.27 2.96 18.55
CA LEU A 291 -14.59 4.27 18.56
C LEU A 291 -14.72 5.00 19.91
N GLN A 292 -15.86 4.86 20.58
CA GLN A 292 -16.13 5.60 21.81
C GLN A 292 -15.59 4.87 23.04
N THR A 293 -15.88 3.57 23.13
CA THR A 293 -15.61 2.77 24.34
C THR A 293 -14.28 2.04 24.29
N GLN A 294 -13.65 1.97 23.12
CA GLN A 294 -12.45 1.17 22.84
C GLN A 294 -12.65 -0.33 23.12
N ALA A 295 -13.90 -0.80 23.16
CA ALA A 295 -14.21 -2.21 23.37
C ALA A 295 -14.01 -3.01 22.08
N LEU A 296 -13.38 -4.18 22.19
CA LEU A 296 -13.27 -5.15 21.10
C LEU A 296 -14.67 -5.59 20.65
N ARG A 297 -14.89 -5.72 19.34
CA ARG A 297 -16.19 -6.08 18.74
C ARG A 297 -16.15 -7.37 17.95
N PHE A 298 -15.07 -7.65 17.24
CA PHE A 298 -14.85 -8.92 16.55
C PHE A 298 -13.35 -9.15 16.29
N ILE A 299 -12.98 -10.40 16.02
CA ILE A 299 -11.67 -10.84 15.53
C ILE A 299 -11.88 -11.79 14.34
N LEU A 300 -11.32 -11.44 13.19
CA LEU A 300 -11.07 -12.32 12.06
C LEU A 300 -9.65 -12.86 12.19
N SER A 301 -9.50 -14.08 12.69
CA SER A 301 -8.23 -14.79 12.84
C SER A 301 -8.49 -16.28 12.99
N THR A 302 -7.44 -17.09 12.97
CA THR A 302 -7.51 -18.48 13.41
C THR A 302 -7.97 -18.54 14.88
N HIS A 303 -8.60 -19.64 15.30
CA HIS A 303 -9.24 -19.74 16.63
C HIS A 303 -8.28 -20.17 17.75
N GLU A 304 -7.10 -20.66 17.37
CA GLU A 304 -6.09 -21.19 18.28
C GLU A 304 -5.33 -20.09 19.02
N ASP A 305 -4.82 -20.48 20.20
CA ASP A 305 -4.00 -19.68 21.11
C ASP A 305 -4.66 -18.38 21.61
N TRP A 306 -5.96 -18.18 21.37
CA TRP A 306 -6.75 -17.12 21.98
C TRP A 306 -7.28 -17.57 23.35
N ASP A 307 -6.99 -16.80 24.38
CA ASP A 307 -7.56 -17.00 25.71
C ASP A 307 -9.10 -17.01 25.69
N ASP A 308 -9.71 -17.69 26.67
CA ASP A 308 -11.17 -17.83 26.82
C ASP A 308 -11.93 -16.50 26.76
N ALA A 309 -11.30 -15.41 27.20
CA ALA A 309 -11.87 -14.07 27.17
C ALA A 309 -12.12 -13.53 25.75
N TYR A 310 -11.38 -14.02 24.75
CA TYR A 310 -11.46 -13.58 23.35
C TYR A 310 -12.37 -14.46 22.48
N GLN A 311 -12.67 -15.67 22.94
CA GLN A 311 -13.51 -16.63 22.22
C GLN A 311 -14.87 -16.05 21.75
N PRO A 312 -15.57 -15.19 22.52
CA PRO A 312 -16.82 -14.58 22.07
C PRO A 312 -16.69 -13.62 20.88
N TYR A 313 -15.48 -13.18 20.54
CA TYR A 313 -15.22 -12.23 19.46
C TYR A 313 -14.74 -12.90 18.17
N LEU A 314 -14.38 -14.19 18.22
CA LEU A 314 -13.89 -14.92 17.05
C LEU A 314 -15.03 -15.19 16.07
N LEU A 315 -14.78 -14.88 14.80
CA LEU A 315 -15.77 -15.06 13.74
C LEU A 315 -15.84 -16.51 13.27
N THR A 316 -17.04 -16.98 12.93
CA THR A 316 -17.27 -18.30 12.34
C THR A 316 -17.35 -18.20 10.81
N PRO A 317 -16.51 -18.92 10.04
CA PRO A 317 -16.60 -18.97 8.59
C PRO A 317 -17.91 -19.62 8.12
N VAL A 318 -18.64 -18.94 7.23
CA VAL A 318 -19.89 -19.44 6.66
C VAL A 318 -19.94 -19.28 5.12
N ASP A 319 -20.78 -20.07 4.48
CA ASP A 319 -21.13 -19.90 3.07
C ASP A 319 -22.18 -18.80 2.86
N SER A 320 -22.66 -18.64 1.61
CA SER A 320 -23.68 -17.64 1.26
C SER A 320 -25.06 -17.88 1.86
N ASP A 321 -25.33 -19.09 2.34
CA ASP A 321 -26.58 -19.45 3.00
C ASP A 321 -26.47 -19.39 4.53
N GLY A 322 -25.30 -18.96 5.06
CA GLY A 322 -25.02 -18.86 6.50
C GLY A 322 -24.66 -20.20 7.15
N VAL A 323 -24.33 -21.23 6.36
CA VAL A 323 -23.93 -22.54 6.88
C VAL A 323 -22.45 -22.53 7.21
N ALA A 324 -22.08 -23.01 8.41
CA ALA A 324 -20.69 -23.12 8.83
C ALA A 324 -19.87 -23.99 7.86
N LEU A 325 -18.71 -23.47 7.45
CA LEU A 325 -17.81 -24.16 6.51
C LEU A 325 -16.92 -25.21 7.18
N TYR A 326 -16.63 -25.03 8.47
CA TYR A 326 -15.67 -25.81 9.24
C TYR A 326 -16.23 -26.18 10.62
N ASP A 327 -15.91 -27.37 11.10
CA ASP A 327 -16.15 -27.80 12.48
C ASP A 327 -14.84 -27.74 13.26
N PHE A 328 -14.62 -26.64 13.99
CA PHE A 328 -13.40 -26.40 14.77
C PHE A 328 -13.21 -27.34 15.97
N SER A 329 -14.09 -28.32 16.19
CA SER A 329 -13.80 -29.46 17.07
C SER A 329 -12.92 -30.54 16.41
N LYS A 330 -12.71 -30.45 15.09
CA LYS A 330 -11.93 -31.42 14.29
C LYS A 330 -10.64 -30.78 13.77
N GLN A 331 -9.52 -31.48 13.98
CA GLN A 331 -8.21 -31.00 13.54
C GLN A 331 -8.11 -30.84 12.01
N GLU A 332 -8.76 -31.73 11.24
CA GLU A 332 -8.75 -31.66 9.78
C GLU A 332 -9.41 -30.39 9.23
N ASP A 333 -10.48 -29.91 9.89
CA ASP A 333 -11.19 -28.69 9.50
C ASP A 333 -10.42 -27.44 9.96
N ILE A 334 -9.74 -27.48 11.12
CA ILE A 334 -8.79 -26.45 11.54
C ILE A 334 -7.67 -26.32 10.50
N ASP A 335 -7.02 -27.42 10.15
CA ASP A 335 -5.90 -27.43 9.19
C ASP A 335 -6.35 -26.94 7.79
N ALA A 336 -7.58 -27.29 7.38
CA ALA A 336 -8.15 -26.81 6.12
C ALA A 336 -8.47 -25.30 6.17
N ALA A 337 -9.04 -24.80 7.27
CA ALA A 337 -9.31 -23.38 7.46
C ALA A 337 -8.02 -22.55 7.51
N ASP A 338 -7.00 -23.03 8.22
CA ASP A 338 -5.66 -22.43 8.27
C ASP A 338 -5.03 -22.33 6.88
N ARG A 339 -5.10 -23.42 6.12
CA ARG A 339 -4.51 -23.45 4.78
C ARG A 339 -5.22 -22.53 3.81
N ASP A 340 -6.55 -22.53 3.84
CA ASP A 340 -7.34 -22.00 2.73
C ASP A 340 -8.30 -20.88 3.11
N PHE A 341 -8.83 -20.79 4.34
CA PHE A 341 -9.81 -19.75 4.73
C PHE A 341 -9.15 -18.49 5.29
N TRP A 342 -8.39 -18.66 6.36
CA TRP A 342 -7.78 -17.57 7.13
C TRP A 342 -6.69 -16.84 6.35
N THR A 343 -6.31 -15.69 6.90
CA THR A 343 -5.20 -14.88 6.39
C THR A 343 -4.02 -14.98 7.32
N TRP A 344 -2.83 -14.82 6.78
CA TRP A 344 -1.59 -14.93 7.53
C TRP A 344 -0.64 -13.78 7.20
N GLY A 345 -0.24 -13.04 8.24
CA GLY A 345 0.63 -11.88 8.10
C GLY A 345 0.06 -10.80 7.17
N GLN A 346 -1.27 -10.66 7.11
CA GLN A 346 -1.97 -9.86 6.11
C GLN A 346 -1.69 -8.36 6.22
N HIS A 347 -1.79 -7.66 5.09
CA HIS A 347 -1.60 -6.22 4.96
C HIS A 347 -2.79 -5.52 4.30
N ASN A 348 -2.78 -4.18 4.40
CA ASN A 348 -3.63 -3.29 3.62
C ASN A 348 -5.13 -3.63 3.76
N VAL A 349 -5.67 -3.65 4.98
CA VAL A 349 -7.13 -3.75 5.15
C VAL A 349 -7.79 -2.47 4.61
N VAL A 350 -8.67 -2.61 3.61
CA VAL A 350 -9.34 -1.51 2.93
C VAL A 350 -10.84 -1.75 2.97
N GLU A 351 -11.59 -0.73 3.40
CA GLU A 351 -13.04 -0.79 3.47
C GLU A 351 -13.68 -1.03 2.09
N ILE A 352 -14.73 -1.84 2.08
CA ILE A 352 -15.75 -1.79 1.04
C ILE A 352 -16.99 -1.18 1.69
N ALA A 353 -17.16 0.12 1.47
CA ALA A 353 -18.17 0.89 2.19
C ALA A 353 -19.58 0.36 1.91
N ASN A 354 -20.33 0.16 2.98
CA ASN A 354 -21.75 -0.16 2.93
C ASN A 354 -22.48 0.53 4.09
N ASN A 355 -23.79 0.72 3.93
CA ASN A 355 -24.62 1.46 4.90
C ASN A 355 -25.45 0.51 5.79
N THR A 356 -25.06 -0.75 5.95
CA THR A 356 -25.83 -1.75 6.69
C THR A 356 -25.27 -1.91 8.11
N PRO A 357 -26.01 -1.48 9.15
CA PRO A 357 -25.57 -1.67 10.53
C PRO A 357 -25.40 -3.16 10.87
N GLY A 358 -24.35 -3.47 11.61
CA GLY A 358 -23.93 -4.83 11.95
C GLY A 358 -23.09 -5.52 10.88
N ILE A 359 -22.95 -4.94 9.68
CA ILE A 359 -22.15 -5.51 8.58
C ILE A 359 -20.90 -4.68 8.36
N VAL A 360 -19.75 -5.34 8.36
CA VAL A 360 -18.44 -4.74 8.06
C VAL A 360 -17.86 -5.49 6.88
N GLU A 361 -17.50 -4.78 5.83
CA GLU A 361 -17.03 -5.35 4.57
C GLU A 361 -15.68 -4.74 4.20
N PHE A 362 -14.70 -5.56 3.84
CA PHE A 362 -13.35 -5.10 3.53
C PHE A 362 -12.60 -6.09 2.67
N MET A 363 -11.55 -5.62 2.01
CA MET A 363 -10.54 -6.46 1.40
C MET A 363 -9.19 -6.34 2.08
N VAL A 364 -8.46 -7.45 2.17
CA VAL A 364 -7.07 -7.53 2.65
C VAL A 364 -6.16 -8.09 1.57
N PHE A 365 -4.86 -7.82 1.70
CA PHE A 365 -3.82 -8.61 1.04
C PHE A 365 -3.33 -9.67 2.03
N ASP A 366 -3.69 -10.93 1.81
CA ASP A 366 -3.19 -12.10 2.56
C ASP A 366 -1.82 -12.49 2.01
N ASN A 367 -0.76 -12.13 2.74
CA ASN A 367 0.61 -12.50 2.42
C ASN A 367 0.78 -14.03 2.41
N GLY A 368 0.10 -14.74 3.31
CA GLY A 368 0.13 -16.19 3.37
C GLY A 368 1.30 -16.75 4.17
N ASN A 369 1.92 -15.96 5.05
CA ASN A 369 3.04 -16.41 5.89
C ASN A 369 2.72 -17.71 6.63
N TYR A 370 3.56 -18.75 6.52
CA TYR A 370 3.37 -20.09 7.11
C TYR A 370 2.11 -20.88 6.66
N ARG A 371 0.93 -20.25 6.60
CA ARG A 371 -0.41 -20.86 6.44
C ARG A 371 -0.75 -21.95 7.46
N SER A 372 -0.18 -21.85 8.65
CA SER A 372 -0.45 -22.69 9.82
C SER A 372 0.28 -22.15 11.04
N ARG A 373 -0.21 -22.45 12.26
CA ARG A 373 0.54 -22.23 13.51
C ARG A 373 1.63 -23.26 13.79
N ASP A 374 1.67 -24.36 13.03
CA ASP A 374 2.63 -25.46 13.18
C ASP A 374 3.63 -25.48 12.02
N ASP A 375 4.93 -25.40 12.34
CA ASP A 375 6.01 -25.45 11.35
C ASP A 375 5.97 -26.74 10.50
N SER A 376 5.58 -27.87 11.09
CA SER A 376 5.49 -29.15 10.37
C SER A 376 4.39 -29.18 9.32
N LYS A 377 3.43 -28.25 9.41
CA LYS A 377 2.32 -28.06 8.47
C LYS A 377 2.49 -26.81 7.61
N SER A 378 3.54 -26.02 7.82
CA SER A 378 3.73 -24.77 7.10
C SER A 378 4.16 -25.01 5.65
N LEU A 379 3.84 -24.09 4.74
CA LEU A 379 4.33 -24.14 3.37
C LEU A 379 5.70 -23.49 3.27
N LEU A 380 6.56 -24.05 2.41
CA LEU A 380 7.77 -23.36 1.97
C LEU A 380 7.38 -22.25 0.97
N PRO A 381 8.12 -21.14 0.88
CA PRO A 381 7.84 -20.06 -0.07
C PRO A 381 7.60 -20.53 -1.53
N PRO A 382 8.36 -21.52 -2.08
CA PRO A 382 8.14 -22.05 -3.44
C PRO A 382 6.84 -22.84 -3.64
N ASP A 383 6.21 -23.27 -2.56
CA ASP A 383 4.93 -23.99 -2.56
C ASP A 383 3.78 -23.08 -2.08
N ASN A 384 4.09 -21.83 -1.72
CA ASN A 384 3.16 -20.86 -1.14
C ASN A 384 2.65 -19.87 -2.20
N TYR A 385 1.72 -19.01 -1.78
CA TYR A 385 1.06 -18.01 -2.62
C TYR A 385 0.51 -16.88 -1.74
N SER A 386 0.37 -15.69 -2.30
CA SER A 386 -0.36 -14.58 -1.70
C SER A 386 -1.63 -14.30 -2.47
N ARG A 387 -2.58 -13.59 -1.85
CA ARG A 387 -3.86 -13.29 -2.49
C ARG A 387 -4.48 -12.02 -1.92
N ILE A 388 -5.29 -11.35 -2.71
CA ILE A 388 -6.28 -10.41 -2.19
C ILE A 388 -7.55 -11.17 -1.83
N VAL A 389 -8.18 -10.80 -0.73
CA VAL A 389 -9.36 -11.48 -0.20
C VAL A 389 -10.39 -10.46 0.25
N HIS A 390 -11.64 -10.67 -0.15
CA HIS A 390 -12.80 -9.90 0.31
C HIS A 390 -13.49 -10.67 1.45
N PHE A 391 -13.72 -10.01 2.58
CA PHE A 391 -14.52 -10.50 3.69
C PHE A 391 -15.78 -9.66 3.94
N VAL A 392 -16.87 -10.34 4.28
CA VAL A 392 -18.11 -9.75 4.80
C VAL A 392 -18.32 -10.29 6.21
N VAL A 393 -18.24 -9.44 7.22
CA VAL A 393 -18.43 -9.76 8.63
C VAL A 393 -19.85 -9.38 9.04
N ASN A 394 -20.57 -10.33 9.64
CA ASN A 394 -21.83 -10.06 10.33
C ASN A 394 -21.60 -10.09 11.84
N MET A 395 -21.55 -8.92 12.45
CA MET A 395 -21.29 -8.78 13.90
C MET A 395 -22.47 -9.17 14.78
N ASN A 396 -23.68 -9.30 14.22
CA ASN A 396 -24.84 -9.76 15.00
C ASN A 396 -24.82 -11.28 15.17
N GLU A 397 -24.33 -12.01 14.16
CA GLU A 397 -24.24 -13.46 14.15
C GLU A 397 -22.83 -13.98 14.48
N MET A 398 -21.83 -13.09 14.52
CA MET A 398 -20.42 -13.41 14.66
C MET A 398 -19.93 -14.38 13.57
N THR A 399 -20.33 -14.11 12.34
CA THR A 399 -19.98 -14.90 11.15
C THR A 399 -19.19 -14.08 10.14
N VAL A 400 -18.45 -14.78 9.29
CA VAL A 400 -17.69 -14.18 8.20
C VAL A 400 -17.81 -14.99 6.92
N MET A 401 -18.11 -14.29 5.83
CA MET A 401 -18.09 -14.84 4.48
C MET A 401 -16.89 -14.34 3.70
N ARG A 402 -16.47 -15.13 2.70
CA ARG A 402 -15.42 -14.74 1.76
C ARG A 402 -15.92 -14.85 0.31
N PRO A 403 -16.58 -13.81 -0.23
CA PRO A 403 -17.17 -13.86 -1.57
C PRO A 403 -16.16 -13.81 -2.72
N PHE A 404 -14.94 -13.30 -2.49
CA PHE A 404 -13.96 -13.11 -3.54
C PHE A 404 -12.51 -13.31 -3.06
N GLU A 405 -11.68 -13.87 -3.95
CA GLU A 405 -10.23 -13.90 -3.82
C GLU A 405 -9.55 -13.87 -5.19
N TYR A 406 -8.31 -13.39 -5.25
CA TYR A 406 -7.46 -13.41 -6.45
C TYR A 406 -5.98 -13.47 -6.05
N GLY A 407 -5.17 -14.23 -6.77
CA GLY A 407 -3.71 -14.31 -6.59
C GLY A 407 -3.21 -15.72 -6.24
N LYS A 408 -4.07 -16.59 -5.72
CA LYS A 408 -3.72 -18.00 -5.44
C LYS A 408 -3.24 -18.74 -6.70
N GLU A 409 -3.81 -18.40 -7.85
CA GLU A 409 -3.42 -18.91 -9.17
C GLU A 409 -2.02 -18.49 -9.62
N LEU A 410 -1.43 -17.45 -9.01
CA LEU A 410 -0.06 -17.04 -9.30
C LEU A 410 0.96 -17.97 -8.61
N GLY A 411 0.57 -18.70 -7.58
CA GLY A 411 1.48 -19.55 -6.81
C GLY A 411 2.67 -18.76 -6.28
N ALA A 412 3.84 -19.42 -6.25
CA ALA A 412 5.09 -18.83 -5.79
C ALA A 412 5.55 -17.59 -6.58
N ARG A 413 5.08 -17.42 -7.83
CA ARG A 413 5.39 -16.23 -8.64
C ARG A 413 4.87 -14.96 -7.96
N GLY A 414 3.70 -15.04 -7.34
CA GLY A 414 3.07 -13.92 -6.62
C GLY A 414 3.16 -14.06 -5.11
N TYR A 415 4.04 -14.92 -4.59
CA TYR A 415 4.21 -15.07 -3.14
C TYR A 415 5.02 -13.89 -2.58
N SER A 416 4.41 -13.14 -1.68
CA SER A 416 4.92 -11.93 -1.03
C SER A 416 4.92 -12.15 0.47
N SER A 417 6.10 -12.44 1.05
CA SER A 417 6.24 -12.76 2.47
C SER A 417 6.08 -11.56 3.40
N CYS A 418 6.11 -10.34 2.87
CA CYS A 418 5.75 -9.14 3.62
C CYS A 418 5.17 -8.06 2.71
N VAL A 419 4.50 -7.07 3.31
CA VAL A 419 3.99 -5.87 2.62
C VAL A 419 2.97 -6.17 1.52
N SER A 420 2.91 -5.36 0.46
CA SER A 420 1.91 -5.39 -0.61
C SER A 420 0.59 -4.70 -0.29
N ALA A 421 -0.12 -4.30 -1.34
CA ALA A 421 -1.39 -3.59 -1.24
C ALA A 421 -2.25 -3.76 -2.50
N LYS A 422 -3.45 -3.20 -2.41
CA LYS A 422 -4.37 -3.06 -3.53
C LYS A 422 -5.16 -1.75 -3.41
N ALA A 423 -5.72 -1.34 -4.54
CA ALA A 423 -6.66 -0.24 -4.65
C ALA A 423 -7.86 -0.67 -5.50
N ILE A 424 -9.05 -0.57 -4.92
CA ILE A 424 -10.33 -0.81 -5.62
C ILE A 424 -10.66 0.46 -6.41
N GLN A 425 -10.90 0.31 -7.71
CA GLN A 425 -11.18 1.42 -8.63
C GLN A 425 -12.69 1.67 -8.72
N GLN A 426 -13.07 2.89 -9.12
CA GLN A 426 -14.49 3.28 -9.23
C GLN A 426 -15.28 2.42 -10.23
N ASN A 427 -14.64 1.91 -11.27
CA ASN A 427 -15.26 0.99 -12.25
C ASN A 427 -15.32 -0.47 -11.75
N GLY A 428 -14.87 -0.74 -10.53
CA GLY A 428 -14.80 -2.08 -9.94
C GLY A 428 -13.50 -2.84 -10.23
N ASN A 429 -12.61 -2.34 -11.10
CA ASN A 429 -11.31 -2.97 -11.29
C ASN A 429 -10.50 -2.94 -10.00
N ILE A 430 -9.56 -3.88 -9.86
CA ILE A 430 -8.64 -3.89 -8.73
C ILE A 430 -7.24 -3.72 -9.26
N VAL A 431 -6.53 -2.71 -8.77
CA VAL A 431 -5.08 -2.59 -8.95
C VAL A 431 -4.44 -3.24 -7.75
N VAL A 432 -3.62 -4.25 -7.97
CA VAL A 432 -2.89 -4.97 -6.93
C VAL A 432 -1.42 -4.96 -7.28
N HIS A 433 -0.56 -4.81 -6.27
CA HIS A 433 0.84 -5.13 -6.42
C HIS A 433 1.23 -6.19 -5.41
N PHE A 434 1.88 -7.25 -5.90
CA PHE A 434 2.55 -8.26 -5.10
C PHE A 434 4.00 -7.80 -4.97
N ALA A 435 4.29 -7.03 -3.92
CA ALA A 435 5.61 -6.49 -3.62
C ALA A 435 6.45 -7.50 -2.84
N ASP A 436 7.77 -7.30 -2.80
CA ASP A 436 8.69 -8.16 -2.04
C ASP A 436 8.49 -9.67 -2.35
N CYS A 437 8.12 -10.00 -3.59
CA CYS A 437 8.25 -11.36 -4.09
C CYS A 437 9.73 -11.56 -4.41
N THR A 438 10.44 -12.21 -3.50
CA THR A 438 11.90 -12.33 -3.57
C THR A 438 12.29 -13.71 -4.09
N PHE A 439 13.21 -13.72 -5.05
CA PHE A 439 13.72 -14.94 -5.68
C PHE A 439 15.22 -15.06 -5.50
N ASP A 440 15.71 -16.27 -5.28
CA ASP A 440 17.15 -16.55 -5.25
C ASP A 440 17.76 -16.64 -6.66
N GLU A 441 19.07 -16.79 -6.73
CA GLU A 441 19.83 -16.88 -7.99
C GLU A 441 19.40 -18.04 -8.91
N ASN A 442 18.62 -19.00 -8.40
CA ASN A 442 18.09 -20.15 -9.14
C ASN A 442 16.61 -19.95 -9.54
N GLY A 443 16.02 -18.78 -9.27
CA GLY A 443 14.62 -18.47 -9.55
C GLY A 443 13.64 -19.11 -8.56
N ARG A 444 14.10 -19.52 -7.38
CA ARG A 444 13.27 -20.11 -6.32
C ARG A 444 12.73 -19.00 -5.42
N ALA A 445 11.42 -18.99 -5.16
CA ALA A 445 10.84 -18.02 -4.24
C ALA A 445 11.41 -18.21 -2.84
N ILE A 446 11.70 -17.12 -2.14
CA ILE A 446 12.23 -17.11 -0.78
C ILE A 446 11.52 -16.05 0.05
N SER A 447 11.56 -16.21 1.37
CA SER A 447 11.00 -15.23 2.32
C SER A 447 12.03 -14.16 2.68
N CYS A 448 11.56 -12.96 2.99
CA CYS A 448 12.37 -11.82 3.44
C CYS A 448 13.08 -12.09 4.77
N GLN A 449 12.42 -12.80 5.70
CA GLN A 449 12.95 -13.17 7.01
C GLN A 449 12.71 -14.67 7.28
N PRO A 450 13.53 -15.57 6.74
CA PRO A 450 13.37 -17.00 6.99
C PRO A 450 13.58 -17.30 8.49
N GLY A 451 12.65 -18.04 9.09
CA GLY A 451 12.56 -18.34 10.51
C GLY A 451 11.53 -17.49 11.27
N GLU A 452 11.30 -16.25 10.82
CA GLU A 452 10.44 -15.27 11.50
C GLU A 452 9.16 -14.96 10.71
N SER A 453 9.30 -14.76 9.39
CA SER A 453 8.17 -14.56 8.48
C SER A 453 7.68 -15.86 7.83
N ASP A 454 8.55 -16.87 7.70
CA ASP A 454 8.23 -18.20 7.20
C ASP A 454 9.19 -19.25 7.75
N ILE A 455 8.92 -20.53 7.49
CA ILE A 455 9.90 -21.59 7.74
C ILE A 455 11.14 -21.45 6.84
N ILE A 456 12.30 -21.86 7.37
CA ILE A 456 13.57 -21.82 6.63
C ILE A 456 13.54 -22.87 5.50
N ASP A 457 13.69 -22.44 4.26
CA ASP A 457 13.90 -23.34 3.13
C ASP A 457 15.36 -23.79 3.06
N PRO A 458 15.68 -25.08 3.29
CA PRO A 458 17.06 -25.58 3.25
C PRO A 458 17.67 -25.58 1.84
N GLN A 459 16.86 -25.36 0.80
CA GLN A 459 17.30 -25.26 -0.60
C GLN A 459 17.41 -23.83 -1.10
N ALA A 460 17.14 -22.83 -0.26
CA ALA A 460 17.30 -21.43 -0.65
C ALA A 460 18.76 -21.11 -1.01
N GLY A 461 18.93 -20.36 -2.10
CA GLY A 461 20.20 -19.79 -2.50
C GLY A 461 20.73 -18.74 -1.53
N SER A 462 21.86 -18.16 -1.91
CA SER A 462 22.60 -17.19 -1.09
C SER A 462 22.32 -15.74 -1.48
N GLU A 463 21.75 -15.52 -2.66
CA GLU A 463 21.42 -14.21 -3.19
C GLU A 463 19.91 -14.02 -3.27
N ALA A 464 19.47 -12.79 -3.49
CA ALA A 464 18.07 -12.42 -3.55
C ALA A 464 17.85 -11.27 -4.53
N MET A 465 16.79 -11.35 -5.34
CA MET A 465 16.31 -10.23 -6.15
C MET A 465 14.80 -10.10 -5.97
N GLY A 466 14.35 -8.90 -5.63
CA GLY A 466 12.94 -8.58 -5.53
C GLY A 466 12.28 -8.44 -6.91
N LEU A 467 11.06 -8.94 -7.03
CA LEU A 467 10.21 -8.85 -8.20
C LEU A 467 8.82 -8.40 -7.76
N LEU A 468 8.54 -7.11 -7.84
CA LEU A 468 7.17 -6.64 -7.65
C LEU A 468 6.36 -6.91 -8.91
N ILE A 469 5.17 -7.48 -8.75
CA ILE A 469 4.18 -7.69 -9.83
C ILE A 469 3.05 -6.72 -9.63
N LEU A 470 2.88 -5.75 -10.54
CA LEU A 470 1.74 -4.84 -10.59
C LEU A 470 0.72 -5.36 -11.60
N GLN A 471 -0.52 -5.55 -11.17
CA GLN A 471 -1.63 -5.96 -12.04
C GLN A 471 -2.82 -5.03 -11.86
N GLU A 472 -3.50 -4.75 -12.97
CA GLU A 472 -4.90 -4.34 -12.94
C GLU A 472 -5.78 -5.48 -13.42
N ILE A 473 -6.80 -5.82 -12.65
CA ILE A 473 -7.71 -6.92 -12.95
C ILE A 473 -9.16 -6.45 -13.03
N ALA A 474 -9.91 -7.07 -13.94
CA ALA A 474 -11.37 -7.12 -13.87
C ALA A 474 -11.75 -8.28 -12.92
N PRO A 475 -12.33 -8.02 -11.73
CA PRO A 475 -12.49 -9.04 -10.70
C PRO A 475 -13.56 -10.09 -11.04
N THR A 476 -14.61 -9.73 -11.79
CA THR A 476 -15.71 -10.66 -12.13
C THR A 476 -15.19 -11.85 -12.95
N GLU A 477 -14.35 -11.60 -13.94
CA GLU A 477 -13.74 -12.63 -14.79
C GLU A 477 -12.33 -13.05 -14.32
N LYS A 478 -11.80 -12.41 -13.27
CA LYS A 478 -10.39 -12.50 -12.84
C LYS A 478 -9.39 -12.31 -13.99
N THR A 479 -9.74 -11.44 -14.93
CA THR A 479 -8.92 -11.19 -16.12
C THR A 479 -7.90 -10.10 -15.81
N VAL A 480 -6.62 -10.41 -16.02
CA VAL A 480 -5.56 -9.40 -16.00
C VAL A 480 -5.74 -8.50 -17.22
N LEU A 481 -5.88 -7.20 -17.00
CA LEU A 481 -6.03 -6.18 -18.04
C LEU A 481 -4.68 -5.54 -18.39
N PHE A 482 -3.81 -5.39 -17.40
CA PHE A 482 -2.45 -4.86 -17.51
C PHE A 482 -1.56 -5.55 -16.48
N GLU A 483 -0.31 -5.83 -16.85
CA GLU A 483 0.73 -6.31 -15.93
C GLU A 483 2.08 -5.66 -16.24
N ALA A 484 2.72 -5.17 -15.18
CA ALA A 484 4.12 -4.75 -15.20
C ALA A 484 4.88 -5.36 -14.02
N THR A 485 6.18 -5.57 -14.22
CA THR A 485 7.10 -6.06 -13.19
C THR A 485 8.15 -5.02 -12.87
N MET A 486 8.55 -4.95 -11.60
CA MET A 486 9.62 -4.08 -11.13
C MET A 486 10.69 -4.88 -10.39
N THR A 487 11.96 -4.69 -10.77
CA THR A 487 13.10 -5.33 -10.09
C THR A 487 14.17 -4.29 -9.74
N SER A 488 15.07 -4.64 -8.81
CA SER A 488 16.29 -3.87 -8.56
C SER A 488 17.32 -4.05 -9.68
N GLY A 489 17.19 -5.11 -10.49
CA GLY A 489 18.04 -5.35 -11.66
C GLY A 489 19.31 -6.15 -11.39
N TYR A 490 19.57 -6.55 -10.15
CA TYR A 490 20.65 -7.48 -9.83
C TYR A 490 20.37 -8.26 -8.54
N TYR A 491 21.03 -9.40 -8.39
CA TYR A 491 20.97 -10.22 -7.18
C TYR A 491 21.83 -9.63 -6.06
N LYS A 492 21.23 -9.44 -4.89
CA LYS A 492 21.84 -8.90 -3.67
C LYS A 492 22.24 -10.05 -2.74
N ASN A 493 23.23 -9.83 -1.88
CA ASN A 493 23.62 -10.80 -0.85
C ASN A 493 24.08 -10.11 0.44
N ALA A 494 24.22 -10.87 1.51
CA ALA A 494 24.56 -10.33 2.83
C ALA A 494 25.95 -9.68 2.89
N GLU A 495 26.93 -10.17 2.12
CA GLU A 495 28.30 -9.65 2.12
C GLU A 495 28.36 -8.23 1.54
N THR A 496 27.63 -7.99 0.45
CA THR A 496 27.66 -6.70 -0.27
C THR A 496 26.57 -5.73 0.17
N ASN A 497 25.41 -6.24 0.61
CA ASN A 497 24.21 -5.43 0.87
C ASN A 497 23.75 -5.43 2.34
N GLY A 498 24.38 -6.24 3.20
CA GLY A 498 24.02 -6.36 4.62
C GLY A 498 22.88 -7.35 4.90
N GLU A 499 22.54 -7.52 6.17
CA GLU A 499 21.59 -8.56 6.62
C GLU A 499 20.16 -8.39 6.06
N GLY A 500 19.77 -7.15 5.75
CA GLY A 500 18.47 -6.82 5.14
C GLY A 500 18.39 -7.01 3.63
N TYR A 501 19.36 -7.65 2.97
CA TYR A 501 19.44 -7.72 1.50
C TYR A 501 18.21 -8.33 0.79
N ARG A 502 17.39 -9.09 1.53
CA ARG A 502 16.17 -9.72 1.02
C ARG A 502 14.97 -8.77 0.96
N TYR A 503 15.02 -7.64 1.68
CA TYR A 503 14.05 -6.56 1.56
C TYR A 503 14.34 -5.76 0.29
N ASP A 504 13.82 -6.25 -0.83
CA ASP A 504 14.13 -5.69 -2.14
C ASP A 504 12.86 -5.43 -2.94
N ILE A 505 12.71 -4.18 -3.42
CA ILE A 505 11.48 -3.70 -4.06
C ILE A 505 10.26 -3.93 -3.12
N THR A 506 10.45 -3.66 -1.83
CA THR A 506 9.38 -3.60 -0.83
C THR A 506 8.51 -2.39 -1.10
N SER A 507 7.19 -2.58 -1.11
CA SER A 507 6.22 -1.54 -1.40
C SER A 507 4.97 -1.73 -0.57
N PHE A 508 4.47 -0.64 0.00
CA PHE A 508 3.34 -0.64 0.94
C PHE A 508 2.06 -0.08 0.34
N ARG A 509 2.17 0.66 -0.76
CA ARG A 509 1.06 1.41 -1.35
C ARG A 509 1.09 1.35 -2.85
N VAL A 510 -0.08 1.05 -3.41
CA VAL A 510 -0.40 1.23 -4.81
C VAL A 510 -1.72 1.96 -4.90
N TYR A 511 -1.81 2.91 -5.83
CA TYR A 511 -3.05 3.55 -6.20
C TYR A 511 -3.13 3.66 -7.71
N LYS A 512 -4.34 3.81 -8.21
CA LYS A 512 -4.55 4.34 -9.55
C LYS A 512 -5.46 5.55 -9.48
N MET A 513 -4.94 6.68 -9.91
CA MET A 513 -5.58 7.99 -9.76
C MET A 513 -5.08 8.98 -10.81
N ASP A 514 -5.81 10.08 -11.00
CA ASP A 514 -5.47 11.10 -11.99
C ASP A 514 -4.29 11.97 -11.55
N LEU A 515 -3.45 12.41 -12.49
CA LEU A 515 -2.35 13.33 -12.16
C LEU A 515 -2.84 14.70 -11.68
N TYR A 516 -3.98 15.18 -12.21
CA TYR A 516 -4.51 16.53 -11.96
C TYR A 516 -5.67 16.57 -10.94
N ALA A 517 -5.86 15.49 -10.17
CA ALA A 517 -6.97 15.40 -9.20
C ALA A 517 -6.91 16.44 -8.07
#